data_AF-A0A6I1ZNE2-F1
#
_entry.id   AF-A0A6I1ZNE2-F1
#
_cell.length_a   1.000
_cell.length_b   1.000
_cell.length_c   1.000
_cell.angle_alpha   90.00
_cell.angle_beta   90.00
_cell.angle_gamma   90.00
#
_symmetry.space_group_name_H-M   'P 1'
#
loop_
_entity.id
_entity.type
_entity.pdbx_description
1 polymer ?
#
loop_
_entity_poly.entity_id
_entity_poly.type
_entity_poly.pdbx_seq_one_letter_code
_entity_poly.pdbx_strand_id
1 'polypeptide(L)'
;MNSDILSSNIITALVGIFGAIVGAVIVLFSVRLTARESRVSTIHEKMSACLIQTFDNIWEMMHLLDHVANRVYYRTVDTGEFKETAYDRYWRELDRLTEENRNLFSQQILYFPKDLVEVLKEINRLLNDARYEVKKVKPNDKHTYPNTSNVKSVIDKARPLLKSFREQARAYIGSDKLEPITPLEELPLLKALEEEQKKES
;
A
#
# COMPACT_ATOMS: atom_id res chain seq x y z
N MET A 1 11.21 -56.28 -56.47
CA MET A 1 11.11 -56.37 -55.00
C MET A 1 11.83 -55.24 -54.24
N ASN A 2 12.30 -54.16 -54.89
CA ASN A 2 13.01 -53.05 -54.20
C ASN A 2 12.17 -51.78 -53.97
N SER A 3 11.00 -51.61 -54.59
CA SER A 3 10.16 -50.41 -54.43
C SER A 3 9.40 -50.37 -53.09
N ASP A 4 9.01 -51.54 -52.59
CA ASP A 4 8.12 -51.63 -51.42
C ASP A 4 8.88 -51.42 -50.10
N ILE A 5 10.17 -51.80 -50.08
CA ILE A 5 11.08 -51.56 -48.95
C ILE A 5 11.48 -50.08 -48.89
N LEU A 6 11.69 -49.44 -50.04
CA LEU A 6 12.06 -48.03 -50.13
C LEU A 6 10.90 -47.12 -49.69
N SER A 7 9.67 -47.43 -50.12
CA SER A 7 8.47 -46.67 -49.73
C SER A 7 8.12 -46.82 -48.24
N SER A 8 8.25 -48.02 -47.68
CA SER A 8 8.05 -48.27 -46.25
C SER A 8 8.99 -47.44 -45.37
N ASN A 9 10.29 -47.43 -45.69
CA ASN A 9 11.28 -46.69 -44.89
C ASN A 9 11.11 -45.16 -44.97
N ILE A 10 10.68 -44.64 -46.12
CA ILE A 10 10.37 -43.21 -46.29
C ILE A 10 9.17 -42.80 -45.42
N ILE A 11 8.12 -43.63 -45.38
CA ILE A 11 6.93 -43.35 -44.55
C ILE A 11 7.30 -43.35 -43.07
N THR A 12 8.09 -44.33 -42.59
CA THR A 12 8.52 -44.38 -41.18
C THR A 12 9.40 -43.19 -40.81
N ALA A 13 10.31 -42.77 -41.69
CA ALA A 13 11.14 -41.58 -41.49
C ALA A 13 10.30 -40.29 -41.43
N LEU A 14 9.29 -40.16 -42.31
CA LEU A 14 8.36 -39.02 -42.30
C LEU A 14 7.54 -38.97 -41.01
N VAL A 15 7.05 -40.10 -40.51
CA VAL A 15 6.34 -40.17 -39.22
C VAL A 15 7.25 -39.77 -38.06
N GLY A 16 8.52 -40.20 -38.07
CA GLY A 16 9.51 -39.80 -37.07
C GLY A 16 9.80 -38.30 -37.08
N ILE A 17 9.94 -37.69 -38.25
CA ILE A 17 10.13 -36.24 -38.41
C ILE A 17 8.88 -35.49 -37.94
N PHE A 18 7.69 -35.95 -38.32
CA PHE A 18 6.44 -35.33 -37.89
C PHE A 18 6.27 -35.41 -36.37
N GLY A 19 6.57 -36.55 -35.76
CA GLY A 19 6.57 -36.72 -34.31
C GLY A 19 7.56 -35.78 -33.60
N ALA A 20 8.76 -35.61 -34.15
CA ALA A 20 9.75 -34.68 -33.62
C ALA A 20 9.29 -33.21 -33.72
N ILE A 21 8.67 -32.82 -34.84
CA ILE A 21 8.13 -31.47 -35.04
C ILE A 21 6.99 -31.20 -34.06
N VAL A 22 6.03 -32.13 -33.95
CA VAL A 22 4.90 -31.99 -33.02
C VAL A 22 5.39 -31.93 -31.58
N GLY A 23 6.35 -32.79 -31.19
CA GLY A 23 6.97 -32.77 -29.87
C GLY A 23 7.67 -31.44 -29.58
N ALA A 24 8.44 -30.90 -30.52
CA ALA A 24 9.11 -29.61 -30.37
C ALA A 24 8.11 -28.44 -30.22
N VAL A 25 7.01 -28.46 -30.97
CA VAL A 25 5.96 -27.44 -30.88
C VAL A 25 5.26 -27.49 -29.51
N ILE A 26 4.94 -28.68 -29.01
CA ILE A 26 4.32 -28.84 -27.68
C ILE A 26 5.26 -28.33 -26.59
N VAL A 27 6.54 -28.70 -26.63
CA VAL A 27 7.54 -28.21 -25.66
C VAL A 27 7.65 -26.69 -25.68
N LEU A 28 7.73 -26.07 -26.86
CA LEU A 28 7.77 -24.61 -27.00
C LEU A 28 6.50 -23.95 -26.45
N PHE A 29 5.32 -24.55 -26.68
CA PHE A 29 4.06 -24.04 -26.14
C PHE A 29 4.01 -24.15 -24.61
N SER A 30 4.38 -25.29 -24.04
CA SER A 30 4.43 -25.51 -22.60
C SER A 30 5.38 -24.53 -21.92
N VAL A 31 6.60 -24.36 -22.44
CA VAL A 31 7.57 -23.39 -21.91
C VAL A 31 7.02 -21.96 -21.94
N ARG A 32 6.33 -21.58 -23.02
CA ARG A 32 5.69 -20.25 -23.13
C ARG A 32 4.55 -20.08 -22.12
N LEU A 33 3.73 -21.10 -21.92
CA LEU A 33 2.62 -21.07 -20.97
C LEU A 33 3.16 -20.93 -19.54
N THR A 34 4.12 -21.77 -19.15
CA THR A 34 4.76 -21.73 -17.83
C THR A 34 5.48 -20.41 -17.58
N ALA A 35 6.17 -19.85 -18.58
CA ALA A 35 6.80 -18.54 -18.47
C ALA A 35 5.76 -17.40 -18.28
N ARG A 36 4.60 -17.51 -18.94
CA ARG A 36 3.51 -16.54 -18.79
C ARG A 36 2.87 -16.65 -17.40
N GLU A 37 2.62 -17.86 -16.91
CA GLU A 37 2.09 -18.10 -15.56
C GLU A 37 3.04 -17.57 -14.48
N SER A 38 4.34 -17.87 -14.61
CA SER A 38 5.37 -17.35 -13.72
C SER A 38 5.41 -15.81 -13.70
N ARG A 39 5.29 -15.18 -14.88
CA ARG A 39 5.21 -13.72 -14.98
C ARG A 39 3.95 -13.15 -14.32
N VAL A 40 2.79 -13.77 -14.54
CA VAL A 40 1.51 -13.34 -13.95
C VAL A 40 1.55 -13.47 -12.42
N SER A 41 2.07 -14.58 -11.89
CA SER A 41 2.27 -14.77 -10.44
C SER A 41 3.18 -13.68 -9.87
N THR A 42 4.31 -13.41 -10.52
CA THR A 42 5.26 -12.38 -10.07
C THR A 42 4.63 -10.98 -10.07
N ILE A 43 3.85 -10.64 -11.10
CA ILE A 43 3.16 -9.34 -11.16
C ILE A 43 2.11 -9.24 -10.06
N HIS A 44 1.34 -10.30 -9.85
CA HIS A 44 0.32 -10.34 -8.81
C HIS A 44 0.92 -10.23 -7.39
N GLU A 45 2.03 -10.91 -7.11
CA GLU A 45 2.76 -10.80 -5.85
C GLU A 45 3.25 -9.36 -5.61
N LYS A 46 3.86 -8.73 -6.63
CA LYS A 46 4.33 -7.34 -6.54
C LYS A 46 3.18 -6.35 -6.35
N MET A 47 2.08 -6.55 -7.08
CA MET A 47 0.86 -5.76 -6.92
C MET A 47 0.30 -5.90 -5.50
N SER A 48 0.25 -7.12 -4.97
CA SER A 48 -0.25 -7.41 -3.63
C SER A 48 0.60 -6.74 -2.55
N ALA A 49 1.93 -6.87 -2.64
CA ALA A 49 2.84 -6.22 -1.71
C ALA A 49 2.69 -4.69 -1.75
N CYS A 50 2.60 -4.11 -2.96
CA CYS A 50 2.42 -2.68 -3.13
C CYS A 50 1.06 -2.19 -2.59
N LEU A 51 -0.03 -2.95 -2.78
CA LEU A 51 -1.36 -2.63 -2.24
C LEU A 51 -1.38 -2.65 -0.72
N ILE A 52 -0.79 -3.68 -0.09
CA ILE A 52 -0.69 -3.80 1.36
C ILE A 52 0.09 -2.61 1.92
N GLN A 53 1.30 -2.38 1.41
CA GLN A 53 2.15 -1.28 1.89
C GLN A 53 1.50 0.10 1.70
N THR A 54 0.80 0.31 0.57
CA THR A 54 0.08 1.57 0.32
C THR A 54 -1.07 1.75 1.30
N PHE A 55 -1.84 0.68 1.56
CA PHE A 55 -2.94 0.72 2.51
C PHE A 55 -2.44 1.02 3.92
N ASP A 56 -1.39 0.33 4.38
CA ASP A 56 -0.82 0.50 5.72
C ASP A 56 -0.32 1.93 5.92
N ASN A 57 0.42 2.48 4.96
CA ASN A 57 0.92 3.86 5.03
C ASN A 57 -0.23 4.87 5.12
N ILE A 58 -1.28 4.72 4.31
CA ILE A 58 -2.45 5.61 4.32
C ILE A 58 -3.22 5.50 5.63
N TRP A 59 -3.40 4.28 6.11
CA TRP A 59 -4.07 3.99 7.37
C TRP A 59 -3.34 4.65 8.54
N GLU A 60 -2.03 4.47 8.62
CA GLU A 60 -1.19 5.09 9.66
C GLU A 60 -1.19 6.62 9.57
N MET A 61 -1.11 7.20 8.37
CA MET A 61 -1.25 8.65 8.18
C MET A 61 -2.60 9.17 8.68
N MET A 62 -3.70 8.45 8.41
CA MET A 62 -5.03 8.84 8.89
C MET A 62 -5.11 8.83 10.42
N HIS A 63 -4.50 7.85 11.07
CA HIS A 63 -4.40 7.77 12.53
C HIS A 63 -3.64 8.96 13.13
N LEU A 64 -2.46 9.24 12.61
CA LEU A 64 -1.62 10.34 13.10
C LEU A 64 -2.34 11.70 12.96
N LEU A 65 -3.04 11.91 11.84
CA LEU A 65 -3.86 13.10 11.64
C LEU A 65 -5.05 13.17 12.62
N ASP A 66 -5.68 12.04 12.93
CA ASP A 66 -6.79 11.99 13.89
C ASP A 66 -6.32 12.33 15.32
N HIS A 67 -5.13 11.86 15.71
CA HIS A 67 -4.52 12.25 16.97
C HIS A 67 -4.20 13.75 17.03
N VAL A 68 -3.65 14.30 15.95
CA VAL A 68 -3.40 15.75 15.83
C VAL A 68 -4.71 16.53 15.92
N ALA A 69 -5.78 16.07 15.28
CA ALA A 69 -7.09 16.72 15.30
C ALA A 69 -7.76 16.67 16.69
N ASN A 70 -7.63 15.55 17.41
CA ASN A 70 -8.43 15.29 18.60
C ASN A 70 -7.73 15.53 19.95
N ARG A 71 -6.39 15.44 20.06
CA ARG A 71 -5.80 15.15 21.39
C ARG A 71 -4.45 15.74 21.80
N VAL A 72 -3.78 16.61 21.03
CA VAL A 72 -2.40 16.94 21.41
C VAL A 72 -2.25 18.18 22.31
N TYR A 73 -1.95 17.89 23.59
CA TYR A 73 -1.47 18.79 24.61
C TYR A 73 0.06 18.67 24.71
N TYR A 74 0.78 19.79 24.75
CA TYR A 74 2.24 19.84 24.90
C TYR A 74 2.65 20.54 26.17
N ARG A 75 3.31 19.81 27.06
CA ARG A 75 4.02 20.42 28.19
C ARG A 75 5.39 20.89 27.71
N THR A 76 5.69 22.18 27.80
CA THR A 76 7.11 22.59 27.76
C THR A 76 7.74 22.19 29.08
N VAL A 77 8.92 21.58 29.03
CA VAL A 77 9.76 21.45 30.22
C VAL A 77 10.40 22.82 30.45
N ASP A 78 10.34 23.36 31.66
CA ASP A 78 10.75 24.73 32.05
C ASP A 78 12.27 25.03 31.88
N THR A 79 13.02 24.25 31.12
CA THR A 79 14.48 24.30 31.09
C THR A 79 15.09 25.19 30.01
N GLY A 80 14.30 25.90 29.20
CA GLY A 80 14.84 26.75 28.12
C GLY A 80 15.54 25.97 26.98
N GLU A 81 15.53 24.64 27.04
CA GLU A 81 16.00 23.74 26.00
C GLU A 81 14.84 23.36 25.07
N PHE A 82 15.10 23.32 23.77
CA PHE A 82 14.15 22.84 22.77
C PHE A 82 14.01 21.32 22.90
N LYS A 83 13.09 20.85 23.74
CA LYS A 83 12.72 19.43 23.81
C LYS A 83 11.68 19.10 22.74
N GLU A 84 11.99 18.08 21.95
CA GLU A 84 11.07 17.51 20.97
C GLU A 84 9.72 17.16 21.62
N THR A 85 8.63 17.69 21.07
CA THR A 85 7.28 17.43 21.53
C THR A 85 6.67 16.21 20.85
N ALA A 86 5.59 15.66 21.40
CA ALA A 86 4.83 14.63 20.68
C ALA A 86 4.29 15.13 19.32
N TYR A 87 4.16 16.45 19.11
CA TYR A 87 3.78 17.06 17.82
C TYR A 87 4.85 16.80 16.81
N ASP A 88 6.08 17.12 17.20
CA ASP A 88 7.24 17.05 16.33
C ASP A 88 7.47 15.61 15.92
N ARG A 89 7.23 14.66 16.84
CA ARG A 89 7.22 13.22 16.54
C ARG A 89 6.15 12.83 15.54
N TYR A 90 4.87 13.18 15.79
CA TYR A 90 3.79 12.88 14.84
C TYR A 90 3.99 13.54 13.48
N TRP A 91 4.53 14.76 13.47
CA TRP A 91 4.79 15.50 12.25
C TRP A 91 5.92 14.88 11.43
N ARG A 92 7.04 14.53 12.07
CA ARG A 92 8.14 13.81 11.43
C ARG A 92 7.66 12.47 10.86
N GLU A 93 6.79 11.78 11.59
CA GLU A 93 6.23 10.50 11.15
C GLU A 93 5.32 10.66 9.94
N LEU A 94 4.44 11.67 9.94
CA LEU A 94 3.62 12.02 8.77
C LEU A 94 4.47 12.38 7.55
N ASP A 95 5.58 13.11 7.74
CA ASP A 95 6.50 13.44 6.66
C ASP A 95 7.22 12.19 6.12
N ARG A 96 7.66 11.29 7.00
CA ARG A 96 8.25 9.98 6.62
C ARG A 96 7.27 9.17 5.76
N LEU A 97 6.05 8.97 6.26
CA LEU A 97 5.01 8.18 5.57
C LEU A 97 4.60 8.79 4.23
N THR A 98 4.57 10.13 4.14
CA THR A 98 4.30 10.83 2.88
C THR A 98 5.40 10.53 1.86
N GLU A 99 6.67 10.60 2.26
CA GLU A 99 7.79 10.35 1.37
C GLU A 99 7.83 8.88 0.93
N GLU A 100 7.55 7.94 1.83
CA GLU A 100 7.40 6.53 1.48
C GLU A 100 6.27 6.31 0.47
N ASN A 101 5.11 6.90 0.69
CA ASN A 101 4.00 6.80 -0.24
C ASN A 101 4.31 7.43 -1.61
N ARG A 102 5.09 8.53 -1.62
CA ARG A 102 5.60 9.15 -2.86
C ARG A 102 6.56 8.22 -3.60
N ASN A 103 7.44 7.53 -2.89
CA ASN A 103 8.36 6.56 -3.47
C ASN A 103 7.62 5.32 -4.03
N LEU A 104 6.47 4.98 -3.44
CA LEU A 104 5.58 3.93 -3.95
C LEU A 104 4.81 4.36 -5.19
N PHE A 105 4.67 5.66 -5.48
CA PHE A 105 3.78 6.17 -6.53
C PHE A 105 4.04 5.57 -7.92
N SER A 106 5.31 5.42 -8.30
CA SER A 106 5.67 4.78 -9.59
C SER A 106 5.24 3.30 -9.64
N GLN A 107 5.31 2.59 -8.51
CA GLN A 107 4.86 1.20 -8.41
C GLN A 107 3.33 1.12 -8.39
N GLN A 108 2.67 2.05 -7.71
CA GLN A 108 1.21 2.17 -7.69
C GLN A 108 0.67 2.38 -9.11
N ILE A 109 1.26 3.29 -9.90
CA ILE A 109 0.88 3.49 -11.31
C ILE A 109 1.11 2.22 -12.15
N LEU A 110 2.21 1.52 -11.91
CA LEU A 110 2.59 0.36 -12.70
C LEU A 110 1.71 -0.87 -12.42
N TYR A 111 1.35 -1.09 -11.16
CA TYR A 111 0.68 -2.31 -10.73
C TYR A 111 -0.80 -2.14 -10.45
N PHE A 112 -1.27 -0.93 -10.11
CA PHE A 112 -2.67 -0.78 -9.70
C PHE A 112 -3.58 -0.63 -10.91
N PRO A 113 -4.76 -1.26 -10.86
CA PRO A 113 -5.91 -0.90 -11.68
C PRO A 113 -6.22 0.60 -11.64
N LYS A 114 -6.68 1.16 -12.76
CA LYS A 114 -6.87 2.61 -12.92
C LYS A 114 -7.86 3.20 -11.92
N ASP A 115 -8.96 2.49 -11.66
CA ASP A 115 -9.96 2.80 -10.63
C ASP A 115 -9.33 2.95 -9.24
N LEU A 116 -8.46 2.02 -8.83
CA LEU A 116 -7.72 2.10 -7.56
C LEU A 116 -6.80 3.32 -7.51
N VAL A 117 -6.11 3.63 -8.62
CA VAL A 117 -5.25 4.81 -8.71
C VAL A 117 -6.06 6.10 -8.56
N GLU A 118 -7.26 6.19 -9.14
CA GLU A 118 -8.11 7.38 -9.01
C GLU A 118 -8.61 7.58 -7.58
N VAL A 119 -9.03 6.50 -6.89
CA VAL A 119 -9.41 6.58 -5.46
C VAL A 119 -8.20 7.00 -4.62
N LEU A 120 -7.02 6.44 -4.89
CA LEU A 120 -5.78 6.76 -4.20
C LEU A 120 -5.36 8.23 -4.37
N LYS A 121 -5.48 8.78 -5.59
CA LYS A 121 -5.21 10.21 -5.83
C LYS A 121 -6.09 11.11 -4.98
N GLU A 122 -7.37 10.78 -4.86
CA GLU A 122 -8.31 11.57 -4.06
C GLU A 122 -8.01 11.46 -2.57
N ILE A 123 -7.67 10.27 -2.07
CA ILE A 123 -7.20 10.09 -0.70
C ILE A 123 -5.94 10.93 -0.44
N ASN A 124 -4.93 10.85 -1.32
CA ASN A 124 -3.69 11.60 -1.17
C ASN A 124 -3.93 13.12 -1.22
N ARG A 125 -4.87 13.59 -2.04
CA ARG A 125 -5.27 14.99 -2.08
C ARG A 125 -5.82 15.44 -0.72
N LEU A 126 -6.75 14.66 -0.15
CA LEU A 126 -7.32 14.94 1.16
C LEU A 126 -6.26 14.88 2.27
N LEU A 127 -5.39 13.87 2.28
CA LEU A 127 -4.32 13.80 3.29
C LEU A 127 -3.36 14.99 3.21
N ASN A 128 -3.05 15.48 2.00
CA ASN A 128 -2.25 16.69 1.83
C ASN A 128 -2.99 17.95 2.28
N ASP A 129 -4.29 18.06 2.02
CA ASP A 129 -5.13 19.16 2.53
C ASP A 129 -5.11 19.17 4.08
N ALA A 130 -5.27 18.00 4.71
CA ALA A 130 -5.18 17.86 6.17
C ALA A 130 -3.81 18.29 6.70
N ARG A 131 -2.72 17.82 6.07
CA ARG A 131 -1.35 18.24 6.42
C ARG A 131 -1.15 19.74 6.30
N TYR A 132 -1.71 20.37 5.27
CA TYR A 132 -1.63 21.81 5.10
C TYR A 132 -2.39 22.57 6.19
N GLU A 133 -3.57 22.10 6.58
CA GLU A 133 -4.33 22.68 7.70
C GLU A 133 -3.59 22.53 9.03
N VAL A 134 -3.00 21.36 9.30
CA VAL A 134 -2.18 21.11 10.49
C VAL A 134 -0.99 22.07 10.58
N LYS A 135 -0.28 22.34 9.46
CA LYS A 135 0.85 23.30 9.45
C LYS A 135 0.47 24.72 9.85
N LYS A 136 -0.79 25.11 9.70
CA LYS A 136 -1.27 26.45 10.08
C LYS A 136 -1.53 26.58 11.59
N VAL A 137 -1.60 25.46 12.29
CA VAL A 137 -1.93 25.43 13.70
C VAL A 137 -0.75 25.95 14.51
N LYS A 138 -1.00 27.04 15.24
CA LYS A 138 -0.08 27.55 16.26
C LYS A 138 -0.61 27.18 17.64
N PRO A 139 0.26 26.87 18.60
CA PRO A 139 -0.17 26.63 19.98
C PRO A 139 -0.84 27.89 20.55
N ASN A 140 -2.01 27.72 21.17
CA ASN A 140 -2.63 28.73 22.01
C ASN A 140 -2.03 28.64 23.41
N ASP A 141 -1.67 29.79 23.99
CA ASP A 141 -1.13 29.95 25.35
C ASP A 141 -0.24 28.78 25.80
N LYS A 142 0.96 28.76 25.22
CA LYS A 142 2.13 27.92 25.52
C LYS A 142 1.98 26.39 25.41
N HIS A 143 0.81 25.76 25.50
CA HIS A 143 0.74 24.30 25.71
C HIS A 143 -0.37 23.52 24.98
N THR A 144 -1.26 24.18 24.24
CA THR A 144 -2.40 23.48 23.64
C THR A 144 -2.55 23.86 22.17
N TYR A 145 -2.56 22.86 21.28
CA TYR A 145 -2.92 23.08 19.89
C TYR A 145 -4.45 23.11 19.80
N PRO A 146 -5.06 24.11 19.15
CA PRO A 146 -6.51 24.15 19.00
C PRO A 146 -6.98 22.93 18.21
N ASN A 147 -8.10 22.35 18.64
CA ASN A 147 -8.79 21.32 17.87
C ASN A 147 -9.06 21.87 16.46
N THR A 148 -8.62 21.13 15.45
CA THR A 148 -8.78 21.54 14.06
C THR A 148 -9.99 20.86 13.45
N SER A 149 -11.14 21.53 13.56
CA SER A 149 -12.38 21.10 12.87
C SER A 149 -12.17 20.86 11.38
N ASN A 150 -11.24 21.57 10.74
CA ASN A 150 -10.88 21.40 9.34
C ASN A 150 -10.17 20.06 9.09
N VAL A 151 -9.20 19.68 9.92
CA VAL A 151 -8.48 18.40 9.79
C VAL A 151 -9.44 17.24 10.03
N LYS A 152 -10.31 17.34 11.04
CA LYS A 152 -11.36 16.35 11.31
C LYS A 152 -12.31 16.18 10.12
N SER A 153 -12.79 17.28 9.54
CA SER A 153 -13.64 17.27 8.34
C SER A 153 -12.97 16.56 7.15
N VAL A 154 -11.66 16.74 6.99
CA VAL A 154 -10.90 16.06 5.93
C VAL A 154 -10.73 14.56 6.22
N ILE A 155 -10.44 14.18 7.46
CA ILE A 155 -10.36 12.76 7.89
C ILE A 155 -11.71 12.06 7.67
N ASP A 156 -12.81 12.70 8.05
CA ASP A 156 -14.17 12.16 7.88
C ASP A 156 -14.52 11.95 6.40
N LYS A 157 -13.98 12.77 5.49
CA LYS A 157 -14.09 12.59 4.04
C LYS A 157 -13.17 11.50 3.49
N ALA A 158 -11.95 11.37 4.02
CA ALA A 158 -10.98 10.38 3.58
C ALA A 158 -11.36 8.95 4.01
N ARG A 159 -11.99 8.79 5.18
CA ARG A 159 -12.37 7.49 5.75
C ARG A 159 -13.25 6.62 4.83
N PRO A 160 -14.36 7.10 4.26
CA PRO A 160 -15.15 6.30 3.32
C PRO A 160 -14.38 5.95 2.05
N LEU A 161 -13.46 6.82 1.59
CA LEU A 161 -12.62 6.55 0.43
C LEU A 161 -11.59 5.46 0.72
N LEU A 162 -10.95 5.48 1.89
CA LEU A 162 -10.03 4.42 2.31
C LEU A 162 -10.76 3.07 2.45
N LYS A 163 -11.98 3.08 3.00
CA LYS A 163 -12.82 1.88 3.04
C LYS A 163 -13.12 1.37 1.62
N SER A 164 -13.49 2.26 0.71
CA SER A 164 -13.74 1.92 -0.71
C SER A 164 -12.49 1.35 -1.39
N PHE A 165 -11.33 1.99 -1.19
CA PHE A 165 -10.03 1.54 -1.69
C PHE A 165 -9.71 0.13 -1.19
N ARG A 166 -9.91 -0.14 0.10
CA ARG A 166 -9.68 -1.48 0.68
C ARG A 166 -10.57 -2.54 0.05
N GLU A 167 -11.88 -2.29 -0.08
CA GLU A 167 -12.79 -3.28 -0.67
C GLU A 167 -12.46 -3.55 -2.14
N GLN A 168 -12.09 -2.51 -2.90
CA GLN A 168 -11.60 -2.68 -4.27
C GLN A 168 -10.30 -3.49 -4.28
N ALA A 169 -9.32 -3.14 -3.45
CA ALA A 169 -8.03 -3.83 -3.36
C ALA A 169 -8.21 -5.33 -3.02
N ARG A 170 -9.10 -5.65 -2.07
CA ARG A 170 -9.46 -7.04 -1.72
C ARG A 170 -10.00 -7.84 -2.90
N ALA A 171 -10.75 -7.20 -3.80
CA ALA A 171 -11.22 -7.86 -5.02
C ALA A 171 -10.07 -8.28 -5.95
N TYR A 172 -8.92 -7.60 -5.87
CA TYR A 172 -7.75 -7.90 -6.70
C TYR A 172 -6.76 -8.87 -6.06
N ILE A 173 -6.62 -8.88 -4.73
CA ILE A 173 -5.55 -9.65 -4.03
C ILE A 173 -6.05 -10.73 -3.08
N GLY A 174 -7.36 -10.86 -2.91
CA GLY A 174 -7.98 -11.74 -1.93
C GLY A 174 -8.46 -10.99 -0.69
N SER A 175 -9.62 -11.39 -0.18
CA SER A 175 -10.28 -10.72 0.96
C SER A 175 -9.53 -10.84 2.28
N ASP A 176 -8.68 -11.86 2.41
CA ASP A 176 -7.88 -12.22 3.57
C ASP A 176 -6.56 -11.45 3.69
N LYS A 177 -6.12 -10.79 2.62
CA LYS A 177 -4.78 -10.17 2.52
C LYS A 177 -4.69 -8.74 3.04
N LEU A 178 -5.84 -8.09 3.28
CA LEU A 178 -5.92 -6.79 3.94
C LEU A 178 -6.69 -6.97 5.23
N GLU A 179 -6.05 -6.70 6.37
CA GLU A 179 -6.68 -6.80 7.68
C GLU A 179 -7.95 -5.91 7.74
N PRO A 180 -8.91 -6.25 8.62
CA PRO A 180 -9.98 -5.33 8.94
C PRO A 180 -9.41 -3.97 9.33
N ILE A 181 -10.12 -2.91 8.96
CA ILE A 181 -9.87 -1.59 9.52
C ILE A 181 -10.22 -1.71 10.99
N THR A 182 -9.20 -1.89 11.83
CA THR A 182 -9.33 -1.78 13.28
C THR A 182 -9.88 -0.38 13.57
N PRO A 183 -10.77 -0.19 14.56
CA PRO A 183 -11.12 1.16 14.99
C PRO A 183 -9.84 1.98 15.26
N LEU A 184 -9.87 3.30 14.99
CA LEU A 184 -8.69 4.16 15.06
C LEU A 184 -8.02 4.23 16.47
N GLU A 185 -8.56 3.51 17.45
CA GLU A 185 -8.22 3.54 18.86
C GLU A 185 -7.21 2.43 19.27
N GLU A 186 -6.83 1.49 18.38
CA GLU A 186 -6.12 0.25 18.78
C GLU A 186 -4.79 -0.05 18.04
N LEU A 187 -3.88 0.92 17.83
CA LEU A 187 -2.53 0.62 17.30
C LEU A 187 -1.48 0.36 18.40
N PRO A 188 -0.47 -0.51 18.18
CA PRO A 188 0.61 -0.78 19.14
C PRO A 188 1.44 0.46 19.52
N LEU A 189 1.63 1.41 18.60
CA LEU A 189 2.32 2.67 18.86
C LEU A 189 1.57 3.51 19.92
N LEU A 190 0.23 3.46 19.94
CA LEU A 190 -0.59 4.09 20.97
C LEU A 190 -0.39 3.44 22.34
N LYS A 191 -0.37 2.11 22.41
CA LYS A 191 -0.07 1.42 23.67
C LYS A 191 1.32 1.75 24.18
N ALA A 192 2.33 1.78 23.30
CA ALA A 192 3.70 2.13 23.67
C ALA A 192 3.80 3.58 24.17
N LEU A 193 3.13 4.53 23.51
CA LEU A 193 3.13 5.94 23.89
C LEU A 193 2.28 6.23 25.14
N GLU A 194 1.16 5.55 25.33
CA GLU A 194 0.34 5.62 26.56
C GLU A 194 1.04 4.97 27.77
N GLU A 195 1.79 3.89 27.55
CA GLU A 195 2.61 3.25 28.58
C GLU A 195 3.82 4.11 28.97
N GLU A 196 4.44 4.82 28.03
CA GLU A 196 5.47 5.83 28.35
C GLU A 196 4.89 6.99 29.16
N GLN A 197 3.71 7.52 28.77
CA GLN A 197 3.02 8.57 29.55
C GLN A 197 2.67 8.13 30.99
N LYS A 198 2.27 6.87 31.20
CA LYS A 198 1.97 6.33 32.53
C LYS A 198 3.22 6.13 33.41
N LYS A 199 4.40 5.99 32.84
CA LYS A 199 5.67 5.84 33.58
C LYS A 199 6.23 7.17 34.07
N GLU A 200 5.81 8.29 33.49
CA GLU A 200 6.26 9.64 33.82
C GLU A 200 5.29 10.41 34.75
N SER A 201 4.19 9.76 35.18
CA SER A 201 3.16 10.27 36.11
C SER A 201 3.32 9.68 37.51
#